data_AF-R9ICY9-F1
#
_entry.id   AF-R9ICY9-F1
#
_cell.length_a   1.000
_cell.length_b   1.000
_cell.length_c   1.000
_cell.angle_alpha   90.00
_cell.angle_beta   90.00
_cell.angle_gamma   90.00
#
_symmetry.space_group_name_H-M   'P 1'
#
loop_
_entity.id
_entity.type
_entity.pdbx_description
1 polymer ?
#
loop_
_entity_poly.entity_id
_entity_poly.type
_entity_poly.pdbx_seq_one_letter_code
_entity_poly.pdbx_strand_id
1 'polypeptide(L)'
;MRHVEKLILFYLVVILTGCHFKKTNDISEGLKASNLCDTVSFAMETENAVTITVPPPTDNLKASDLFEDFKYIPLESSEKSFMGQYQGLCLYENRIFVHDIETNMIYIFNLQGKFINKVGKRGNGPGEFFQPESMTVDPFRKQLLVYDTFIKEMFYFTLDGDFLRSEQMAIRSYQNFKVISPNLIAFGVGRTLENPQLKEINKYNIIYTDSALNVRGGVHKGEENYIPHFSLPCFSSNNGQVYYTPPLRF
;
A
#
# COMPACT_ATOMS: atom_id res chain seq x y z
N MET A 1 44.93 -65.38 5.96
CA MET A 1 43.61 -65.22 5.31
C MET A 1 42.74 -64.42 6.25
N ARG A 2 42.58 -63.13 6.00
CA ARG A 2 41.92 -62.17 6.90
C ARG A 2 40.44 -62.06 6.53
N HIS A 3 39.58 -62.23 7.52
CA HIS A 3 38.15 -61.94 7.45
C HIS A 3 37.94 -60.46 7.12
N VAL A 4 37.13 -60.19 6.10
CA VAL A 4 36.62 -58.85 5.79
C VAL A 4 35.26 -58.75 6.47
N GLU A 5 35.18 -57.96 7.54
CA GLU A 5 33.92 -57.57 8.15
C GLU A 5 33.16 -56.64 7.20
N LYS A 6 31.93 -57.02 6.83
CA LYS A 6 31.02 -56.17 6.06
C LYS A 6 30.43 -55.12 7.01
N LEU A 7 30.88 -53.88 6.88
CA LEU A 7 30.25 -52.72 7.50
C LEU A 7 28.90 -52.47 6.80
N ILE A 8 27.80 -52.90 7.41
CA ILE A 8 26.44 -52.62 6.93
C ILE A 8 26.08 -51.20 7.40
N LEU A 9 26.17 -50.25 6.48
CA LEU A 9 25.71 -48.87 6.68
C LEU A 9 24.18 -48.85 6.60
N PHE A 10 23.50 -48.72 7.74
CA PHE A 10 22.05 -48.48 7.78
C PHE A 10 21.77 -47.05 7.28
N TYR A 11 21.41 -46.90 6.01
CA TYR A 11 20.77 -45.69 5.52
C TYR A 11 19.34 -45.66 6.06
N LEU A 12 19.12 -44.86 7.11
CA LEU A 12 17.79 -44.51 7.57
C LEU A 12 17.15 -43.58 6.53
N VAL A 13 16.53 -44.15 5.49
CA VAL A 13 15.68 -43.40 4.56
C VAL A 13 14.41 -43.06 5.33
N VAL A 14 14.38 -41.86 5.91
CA VAL A 14 13.12 -41.25 6.37
C VAL A 14 12.33 -40.93 5.11
N ILE A 15 11.46 -41.87 4.72
CA ILE A 15 10.40 -41.60 3.76
C ILE A 15 9.46 -40.64 4.49
N LEU A 16 9.69 -39.34 4.32
CA LEU A 16 8.66 -38.34 4.54
C LEU A 16 7.56 -38.67 3.54
N THR A 17 6.57 -39.43 3.99
CA THR A 17 5.29 -39.53 3.31
C THR A 17 4.74 -38.12 3.22
N GLY A 18 4.97 -37.50 2.07
CA GLY A 18 4.34 -36.24 1.71
C GLY A 18 2.84 -36.48 1.77
N CYS A 19 2.21 -36.05 2.85
CA CYS A 19 0.80 -35.74 2.81
C CYS A 19 0.69 -34.64 1.77
N HIS A 20 0.12 -35.00 0.62
CA HIS A 20 -0.27 -34.08 -0.42
C HIS A 20 -1.42 -33.23 0.15
N PHE A 21 -1.06 -32.23 0.96
CA PHE A 21 -2.02 -31.28 1.50
C PHE A 21 -2.36 -30.32 0.36
N LYS A 22 -3.33 -30.73 -0.46
CA LYS A 22 -4.10 -29.84 -1.31
C LYS A 22 -4.92 -28.96 -0.38
N LYS A 23 -4.29 -27.92 0.17
CA LYS A 23 -5.01 -26.86 0.86
C LYS A 23 -5.54 -25.90 -0.20
N THR A 24 -6.69 -26.28 -0.76
CA THR A 24 -7.76 -25.31 -0.97
C THR A 24 -8.02 -24.67 0.38
N ASN A 25 -7.28 -23.61 0.68
CA ASN A 25 -7.68 -22.67 1.71
C ASN A 25 -8.85 -21.88 1.10
N ASP A 26 -10.03 -22.53 1.11
CA ASP A 26 -11.27 -21.85 1.38
C ASP A 26 -11.13 -21.23 2.77
N ILE A 27 -10.45 -20.08 2.81
CA ILE A 27 -10.56 -19.15 3.91
C ILE A 27 -11.92 -18.51 3.71
N SER A 28 -12.88 -18.99 4.50
CA SER A 28 -14.16 -18.35 4.83
C SER A 28 -14.91 -17.69 3.66
N GLU A 29 -16.06 -18.25 3.33
CA GLU A 29 -17.19 -17.54 2.71
C GLU A 29 -17.34 -16.13 3.31
N GLY A 30 -16.76 -15.12 2.64
CA GLY A 30 -16.61 -13.81 3.26
C GLY A 30 -15.95 -12.73 2.40
N LEU A 31 -16.00 -12.84 1.08
CA LEU A 31 -15.97 -11.71 0.13
C LEU A 31 -16.26 -12.26 -1.27
N LYS A 32 -17.55 -12.31 -1.58
CA LYS A 32 -18.03 -12.75 -2.88
C LYS A 32 -17.62 -11.74 -3.95
N ALA A 33 -16.60 -12.08 -4.74
CA ALA A 33 -16.35 -11.45 -6.04
C ALA A 33 -17.60 -11.45 -6.94
N SER A 34 -18.60 -12.30 -6.66
CA SER A 34 -19.89 -12.31 -7.37
C SER A 34 -20.74 -11.06 -7.15
N ASN A 35 -20.48 -10.23 -6.12
CA ASN A 35 -21.29 -9.04 -5.84
C ASN A 35 -20.76 -7.76 -6.52
N LEU A 36 -19.59 -7.81 -7.18
CA LEU A 36 -19.01 -6.65 -7.85
C LEU A 36 -19.87 -6.15 -9.02
N CYS A 37 -20.63 -7.02 -9.69
CA CYS A 37 -21.52 -6.59 -10.78
C CYS A 37 -22.72 -5.77 -10.28
N ASP A 38 -23.16 -5.99 -9.03
CA ASP A 38 -24.37 -5.37 -8.47
C ASP A 38 -24.06 -4.14 -7.60
N THR A 39 -22.79 -3.94 -7.23
CA THR A 39 -22.36 -2.92 -6.25
C THR A 39 -21.72 -1.69 -6.90
N VAL A 40 -21.48 -1.74 -8.20
CA VAL A 40 -20.82 -0.66 -8.94
C VAL A 40 -21.87 0.40 -9.28
N SER A 41 -21.93 1.42 -8.44
CA SER A 41 -22.46 2.72 -8.86
C SER A 41 -21.60 3.23 -10.01
N PHE A 42 -22.25 3.57 -11.13
CA PHE A 42 -21.58 4.17 -12.28
C PHE A 42 -20.75 5.40 -11.85
N ALA A 43 -19.64 5.60 -12.56
CA ALA A 43 -18.58 6.57 -12.30
C ALA A 43 -19.08 7.83 -11.58
N MET A 44 -18.42 8.21 -10.47
CA MET A 44 -18.51 9.57 -9.95
C MET A 44 -18.31 10.52 -11.13
N GLU A 45 -19.34 11.27 -11.48
CA GLU A 45 -19.19 12.29 -12.50
C GLU A 45 -18.15 13.29 -11.98
N THR A 46 -17.12 13.52 -12.78
CA THR A 46 -16.02 14.44 -12.46
C THR A 46 -16.47 15.91 -12.49
N GLU A 47 -17.78 16.19 -12.43
CA GLU A 47 -18.36 17.53 -12.52
C GLU A 47 -17.86 18.47 -11.41
N ASN A 48 -17.39 17.91 -10.29
CA ASN A 48 -16.75 18.67 -9.21
C ASN A 48 -15.22 18.60 -9.20
N ALA A 49 -14.58 17.96 -10.19
CA ALA A 49 -13.13 17.88 -10.26
C ALA A 49 -12.55 19.17 -10.83
N VAL A 50 -11.82 19.91 -9.98
CA VAL A 50 -11.05 21.08 -10.43
C VAL A 50 -9.77 20.58 -11.10
N THR A 51 -9.62 20.87 -12.39
CA THR A 51 -8.37 20.60 -13.11
C THR A 51 -7.40 21.75 -12.89
N ILE A 52 -6.22 21.46 -12.35
CA ILE A 52 -5.14 22.43 -12.16
C ILE A 52 -4.09 22.15 -13.22
N THR A 53 -3.87 23.11 -14.13
CA THR A 53 -2.80 23.04 -15.13
C THR A 53 -1.55 23.69 -14.56
N VAL A 54 -0.51 22.88 -14.33
CA VAL A 54 0.81 23.37 -13.94
C VAL A 54 1.61 23.66 -15.22
N PRO A 55 2.06 24.91 -15.45
CA PRO A 55 2.91 25.21 -16.61
C PRO A 55 4.24 24.46 -16.50
N PRO A 56 4.91 24.16 -17.64
CA PRO A 56 6.23 23.55 -17.60
C PRO A 56 7.19 24.43 -16.78
N PRO A 57 8.10 23.82 -16.00
CA PRO A 57 9.08 24.58 -15.24
C PRO A 57 9.92 25.43 -16.20
N THR A 58 10.16 26.68 -15.83
CA THR A 58 11.05 27.57 -16.58
C THR A 58 12.50 27.18 -16.36
N ASP A 59 13.35 27.40 -17.37
CA ASP A 59 14.80 27.27 -17.20
C ASP A 59 15.24 28.22 -16.07
N ASN A 60 15.89 27.67 -15.03
CA ASN A 60 16.42 28.37 -13.84
C ASN A 60 15.46 28.60 -12.64
N LEU A 61 14.44 27.78 -12.45
CA LEU A 61 13.66 27.79 -11.20
C LEU A 61 14.55 27.42 -10.00
N LYS A 62 14.79 28.36 -9.08
CA LYS A 62 15.57 28.06 -7.87
C LYS A 62 14.67 27.38 -6.85
N ALA A 63 15.21 26.41 -6.12
CA ALA A 63 14.50 25.79 -5.01
C ALA A 63 14.06 26.82 -3.96
N SER A 64 14.87 27.88 -3.72
CA SER A 64 14.52 29.00 -2.84
C SER A 64 13.27 29.78 -3.27
N ASP A 65 12.86 29.67 -4.53
CA ASP A 65 11.67 30.36 -5.04
C ASP A 65 10.40 29.52 -4.80
N LEU A 66 10.54 28.25 -4.38
CA LEU A 66 9.44 27.30 -4.18
C LEU A 66 8.96 27.21 -2.74
N PHE A 67 9.78 27.61 -1.77
CA PHE A 67 9.43 27.55 -0.35
C PHE A 67 9.97 28.78 0.38
N GLU A 68 9.15 29.30 1.30
CA GLU A 68 9.51 30.45 2.14
C GLU A 68 10.49 30.07 3.27
N ASP A 69 10.35 28.85 3.79
CA ASP A 69 11.15 28.33 4.90
C ASP A 69 11.35 26.82 4.75
N PHE A 70 12.41 26.31 5.38
CA PHE A 70 12.70 24.89 5.44
C PHE A 70 13.18 24.50 6.84
N LYS A 71 12.75 23.32 7.29
CA LYS A 71 13.14 22.77 8.58
C LYS A 71 13.85 21.44 8.40
N TYR A 72 15.03 21.32 9.01
CA TYR A 72 15.70 20.03 9.15
C TYR A 72 15.24 19.33 10.45
N ILE A 73 14.75 18.10 10.33
CA ILE A 73 14.34 17.27 11.47
C ILE A 73 15.23 16.02 11.48
N PRO A 74 16.30 15.98 12.28
CA PRO A 74 17.10 14.78 12.43
C PRO A 74 16.27 13.69 13.12
N LEU A 75 16.11 12.54 12.47
CA LEU A 75 15.43 11.39 13.06
C LEU A 75 16.37 10.65 14.03
N GLU A 76 15.84 10.26 15.18
CA GLU A 76 16.54 9.46 16.17
C GLU A 76 17.10 8.20 15.52
N SER A 77 18.40 7.96 15.69
CA SER A 77 19.13 6.83 15.14
C SER A 77 19.59 5.93 16.29
N SER A 78 18.71 5.03 16.74
CA SER A 78 18.98 4.06 17.80
C SER A 78 18.68 2.64 17.32
N GLU A 79 19.03 1.61 18.09
CA GLU A 79 18.71 0.21 17.75
C GLU A 79 17.20 -0.02 17.51
N LYS A 80 16.35 0.83 18.11
CA LYS A 80 14.89 0.75 17.96
C LYS A 80 14.41 1.32 16.62
N SER A 81 15.14 2.30 16.07
CA SER A 81 14.79 3.11 14.90
C SER A 81 15.78 2.98 13.74
N PHE A 82 16.56 1.89 13.70
CA PHE A 82 17.51 1.65 12.62
C PHE A 82 16.74 1.40 11.32
N MET A 83 16.94 2.29 10.34
CA MET A 83 16.31 2.27 9.02
C MET A 83 17.39 2.16 7.95
N GLY A 84 17.06 1.49 6.85
CA GLY A 84 17.86 1.44 5.63
C GLY A 84 17.23 2.35 4.58
N GLN A 85 16.71 1.75 3.51
CA GLN A 85 16.04 2.47 2.43
C GLN A 85 14.59 2.83 2.78
N TYR A 86 14.28 4.13 2.78
CA TYR A 86 12.92 4.65 2.89
C TYR A 86 12.28 4.86 1.51
N GLN A 87 10.99 4.54 1.38
CA GLN A 87 10.22 4.75 0.15
C GLN A 87 8.99 5.64 0.35
N GLY A 88 8.47 5.72 1.58
CA GLY A 88 7.25 6.48 1.88
C GLY A 88 7.41 7.40 3.08
N LEU A 89 6.86 8.60 2.98
CA LEU A 89 6.81 9.60 4.05
C LEU A 89 5.39 10.14 4.17
N CYS A 90 4.84 10.12 5.39
CA CYS A 90 3.55 10.74 5.69
C CYS A 90 3.67 11.58 6.96
N LEU A 91 3.27 12.84 6.89
CA LEU A 91 3.16 13.71 8.05
C LEU A 91 1.68 13.89 8.38
N TYR A 92 1.35 13.74 9.66
CA TYR A 92 0.01 13.99 10.15
C TYR A 92 0.04 14.41 11.61
N GLU A 93 -0.60 15.53 11.93
CA GLU A 93 -0.54 16.18 13.24
C GLU A 93 0.92 16.27 13.74
N ASN A 94 1.24 15.63 14.87
CA ASN A 94 2.57 15.69 15.48
C ASN A 94 3.46 14.49 15.13
N ARG A 95 3.19 13.80 14.01
CA ARG A 95 3.83 12.52 13.68
C ARG A 95 4.43 12.52 12.28
N ILE A 96 5.55 11.82 12.17
CA ILE A 96 6.24 11.49 10.94
C ILE A 96 6.22 9.97 10.82
N PHE A 97 5.53 9.46 9.80
CA PHE A 97 5.50 8.05 9.44
C PHE A 97 6.48 7.83 8.29
N VAL A 98 7.40 6.88 8.46
CA VAL A 98 8.42 6.54 7.47
C VAL A 98 8.31 5.06 7.13
N HIS A 99 8.08 4.75 5.86
CA HIS A 99 8.08 3.38 5.36
C HIS A 99 9.50 3.00 4.96
N ASP A 100 10.06 2.01 5.65
CA ASP A 100 11.36 1.43 5.37
C ASP A 100 11.20 0.06 4.69
N ILE A 101 11.70 -0.05 3.47
CA ILE A 101 11.46 -1.23 2.61
C ILE A 101 12.40 -2.40 2.91
N GLU A 102 13.55 -2.12 3.52
CA GLU A 102 14.50 -3.17 3.91
C GLU A 102 13.94 -3.97 5.09
N THR A 103 13.39 -3.27 6.08
CA THR A 103 12.77 -3.89 7.26
C THR A 103 11.30 -4.24 7.05
N ASN A 104 10.65 -3.71 6.00
CA ASN A 104 9.21 -3.77 5.77
C ASN A 104 8.43 -3.30 7.00
N MET A 105 8.87 -2.19 7.59
CA MET A 105 8.27 -1.58 8.79
C MET A 105 7.89 -0.13 8.51
N ILE A 106 6.88 0.35 9.24
CA ILE A 106 6.58 1.77 9.31
C ILE A 106 7.10 2.30 10.65
N TYR A 107 8.04 3.21 10.61
CA TYR A 107 8.57 3.90 11.78
C TYR A 107 7.76 5.18 12.05
N ILE A 108 7.51 5.44 13.33
CA ILE A 108 6.72 6.57 13.81
C ILE A 108 7.62 7.44 14.67
N PHE A 109 7.79 8.69 14.27
CA PHE A 109 8.55 9.72 15.00
C PHE A 109 7.65 10.91 15.33
N ASN A 110 8.06 11.72 16.30
CA ASN A 110 7.45 13.04 16.49
C ASN A 110 8.08 14.11 15.57
N LEU A 111 7.55 15.34 15.59
CA LEU A 111 8.08 16.47 14.80
C LEU A 111 9.44 17.01 15.29
N GLN A 112 9.97 16.47 16.38
CA GLN A 112 11.34 16.70 16.85
C GLN A 112 12.29 15.58 16.40
N GLY A 113 11.79 14.58 15.66
CA GLY A 113 12.54 13.44 15.18
C GLY A 113 12.77 12.35 16.21
N LYS A 114 12.19 12.43 17.42
CA LYS A 114 12.30 11.39 18.44
C LYS A 114 11.47 10.17 18.04
N PHE A 115 12.03 8.97 18.20
CA PHE A 115 11.32 7.73 17.93
C PHE A 115 10.16 7.55 18.93
N ILE A 116 9.00 7.18 18.40
CA ILE A 116 7.80 6.86 19.19
C ILE A 116 7.58 5.35 19.18
N ASN A 117 7.41 4.78 17.99
CA ASN A 117 7.09 3.37 17.81
C ASN A 117 7.41 2.92 16.38
N LYS A 118 7.29 1.62 16.11
CA LYS A 118 7.26 1.06 14.76
C LYS A 118 6.19 -0.01 14.65
N VAL A 119 5.58 -0.10 13.48
CA VAL A 119 4.58 -1.12 13.18
C VAL A 119 5.03 -1.98 12.02
N GLY A 120 4.53 -3.21 12.03
CA GLY A 120 4.94 -4.22 11.07
C GLY A 120 6.18 -4.98 11.49
N LYS A 121 6.28 -6.14 10.88
CA LYS A 121 7.47 -6.96 10.68
C LYS A 121 7.10 -8.00 9.63
N ARG A 122 8.09 -8.64 9.01
CA ARG A 122 7.82 -9.73 8.07
C ARG A 122 7.11 -10.90 8.76
N GLY A 123 5.93 -11.28 8.27
CA GLY A 123 5.21 -12.47 8.77
C GLY A 123 3.74 -12.55 8.34
N ASN A 124 2.95 -13.37 9.05
CA ASN A 124 1.54 -13.68 8.75
C ASN A 124 0.61 -13.49 9.97
N GLY A 125 1.14 -12.96 11.07
CA GLY A 125 0.38 -12.65 12.28
C GLY A 125 -0.36 -11.31 12.20
N PRO A 126 -1.22 -11.01 13.19
CA PRO A 126 -1.90 -9.72 13.27
C PRO A 126 -0.92 -8.54 13.23
N GLY A 127 -1.10 -7.65 12.26
CA GLY A 127 -0.24 -6.48 12.07
C GLY A 127 1.16 -6.78 11.49
N GLU A 128 1.41 -7.99 11.01
CA GLU A 128 2.63 -8.36 10.28
C GLU A 128 2.42 -8.13 8.78
N PHE A 129 3.44 -7.61 8.09
CA PHE A 129 3.40 -7.34 6.65
C PHE A 129 4.29 -8.33 5.91
N PHE A 130 4.16 -8.43 4.60
CA PHE A 130 5.11 -9.14 3.76
C PHE A 130 5.93 -8.17 2.91
N GLN A 131 5.23 -7.29 2.19
CA GLN A 131 5.80 -6.26 1.33
C GLN A 131 4.79 -5.11 1.21
N PRO A 132 4.69 -4.24 2.24
CA PRO A 132 3.84 -3.07 2.17
C PRO A 132 4.36 -2.13 1.07
N GLU A 133 3.49 -1.65 0.20
CA GLU A 133 3.89 -0.76 -0.92
C GLU A 133 3.43 0.67 -0.67
N SER A 134 2.38 0.87 0.14
CA SER A 134 1.81 2.19 0.36
C SER A 134 1.21 2.36 1.75
N MET A 135 1.21 3.60 2.22
CA MET A 135 0.57 4.00 3.46
C MET A 135 -0.07 5.37 3.33
N THR A 136 -1.12 5.62 4.12
CA THR A 136 -1.71 6.94 4.31
C THR A 136 -2.35 7.03 5.70
N VAL A 137 -2.66 8.24 6.14
CA VAL A 137 -3.54 8.45 7.29
C VAL A 137 -4.98 8.64 6.81
N ASP A 138 -5.94 8.01 7.49
CA ASP A 138 -7.35 8.40 7.48
C ASP A 138 -7.52 9.57 8.45
N PRO A 139 -7.69 10.82 7.97
CA PRO A 139 -7.82 11.98 8.84
C PRO A 139 -9.18 12.02 9.57
N PHE A 140 -10.19 11.33 9.07
CA PHE A 140 -11.53 11.31 9.64
C PHE A 140 -11.61 10.37 10.84
N ARG A 141 -10.86 9.27 10.81
CA ARG A 141 -10.80 8.29 11.91
C ARG A 141 -9.52 8.37 12.74
N LYS A 142 -8.54 9.16 12.30
CA LYS A 142 -7.20 9.24 12.90
C LYS A 142 -6.52 7.87 12.98
N GLN A 143 -6.43 7.21 11.82
CA GLN A 143 -5.84 5.87 11.70
C GLN A 143 -4.74 5.86 10.65
N LEU A 144 -3.66 5.12 10.89
CA LEU A 144 -2.68 4.78 9.87
C LEU A 144 -3.19 3.57 9.09
N LEU A 145 -3.28 3.70 7.78
CA LEU A 145 -3.62 2.64 6.85
C LEU A 145 -2.35 2.23 6.10
N VAL A 146 -2.06 0.94 6.08
CA VAL A 146 -0.91 0.35 5.37
C VAL A 146 -1.44 -0.72 4.43
N TYR A 147 -1.11 -0.61 3.15
CA TYR A 147 -1.53 -1.57 2.14
C TYR A 147 -0.37 -2.45 1.71
N ASP A 148 -0.56 -3.76 1.90
CA ASP A 148 0.33 -4.79 1.37
C ASP A 148 -0.24 -5.33 0.07
N THR A 149 0.39 -4.94 -1.04
CA THR A 149 -0.02 -5.35 -2.37
C THR A 149 0.19 -6.82 -2.61
N PHE A 150 1.22 -7.43 -2.01
CA PHE A 150 1.57 -8.83 -2.23
C PHE A 150 0.48 -9.76 -1.71
N ILE A 151 -0.02 -9.53 -0.50
CA ILE A 151 -1.11 -10.31 0.11
C ILE A 151 -2.51 -9.69 -0.11
N LYS A 152 -2.58 -8.51 -0.75
CA LYS A 152 -3.80 -7.73 -0.98
C LYS A 152 -4.57 -7.45 0.31
N GLU A 153 -3.86 -6.98 1.33
CA GLU A 153 -4.46 -6.73 2.64
C GLU A 153 -4.21 -5.29 3.08
N MET A 154 -5.26 -4.65 3.59
CA MET A 154 -5.19 -3.35 4.21
C MET A 154 -5.13 -3.53 5.72
N PHE A 155 -4.12 -2.95 6.35
CA PHE A 155 -3.94 -2.96 7.79
C PHE A 155 -4.25 -1.59 8.37
N TYR A 156 -4.88 -1.59 9.53
CA TYR A 156 -5.31 -0.38 10.22
C TYR A 156 -4.66 -0.32 11.59
N PHE A 157 -4.06 0.82 11.90
CA PHE A 157 -3.40 1.09 13.17
C PHE A 157 -3.90 2.39 13.78
N THR A 158 -3.78 2.53 15.09
CA THR A 158 -3.79 3.85 15.74
C THR A 158 -2.62 4.68 15.23
N LEU A 159 -2.66 6.00 15.42
CA LEU A 159 -1.52 6.87 15.08
C LEU A 159 -0.27 6.58 15.94
N ASP A 160 -0.41 5.89 17.07
CA ASP A 160 0.69 5.43 17.93
C ASP A 160 1.20 4.03 17.57
N GLY A 161 0.52 3.33 16.64
CA GLY A 161 0.97 2.07 16.07
C GLY A 161 0.34 0.82 16.69
N ASP A 162 -0.73 0.95 17.47
CA ASP A 162 -1.47 -0.23 17.93
C ASP A 162 -2.29 -0.81 16.78
N PHE A 163 -2.15 -2.11 16.52
CA PHE A 163 -2.93 -2.81 15.50
C PHE A 163 -4.41 -2.82 15.87
N LEU A 164 -5.25 -2.39 14.94
CA LEU A 164 -6.71 -2.36 15.12
C LEU A 164 -7.37 -3.55 14.45
N ARG A 165 -7.10 -3.74 13.15
CA ARG A 165 -7.67 -4.81 12.31
C ARG A 165 -6.97 -4.84 10.95
N SER A 166 -7.30 -5.85 10.16
CA SER A 166 -6.97 -5.91 8.74
C SER A 166 -8.17 -6.38 7.92
N GLU A 167 -8.19 -6.02 6.64
CA GLU A 167 -9.26 -6.35 5.71
C GLU A 167 -8.66 -6.70 4.34
N GLN A 168 -9.13 -7.79 3.72
CA GLN A 168 -8.69 -8.15 2.39
C GLN A 168 -9.28 -7.21 1.34
N MET A 169 -8.44 -6.83 0.37
CA MET A 169 -8.83 -6.00 -0.74
C MET A 169 -9.20 -6.86 -1.95
N ALA A 170 -10.35 -6.55 -2.54
CA ALA A 170 -10.84 -7.25 -3.73
C ALA A 170 -9.97 -6.96 -4.97
N ILE A 171 -9.21 -5.87 -4.98
CA ILE A 171 -8.35 -5.44 -6.08
C ILE A 171 -6.89 -5.37 -5.63
N ARG A 172 -5.97 -5.34 -6.59
CA ARG A 172 -4.54 -5.12 -6.39
C ARG A 172 -4.14 -3.76 -6.96
N SER A 173 -3.43 -2.96 -6.17
CA SER A 173 -3.00 -1.61 -6.54
C SER A 173 -1.50 -1.45 -6.31
N TYR A 174 -0.74 -1.10 -7.34
CA TYR A 174 0.69 -0.81 -7.19
C TYR A 174 0.99 0.67 -7.01
N GLN A 175 -0.02 1.54 -7.10
CA GLN A 175 0.14 2.95 -6.77
C GLN A 175 -0.39 3.22 -5.37
N ASN A 176 -0.12 4.44 -4.88
CA ASN A 176 -0.62 4.89 -3.61
C ASN A 176 -2.14 5.14 -3.62
N PHE A 177 -2.68 5.33 -2.42
CA PHE A 177 -4.11 5.53 -2.18
C PHE A 177 -4.32 6.65 -1.17
N LYS A 178 -5.54 7.21 -1.14
CA LYS A 178 -5.94 8.26 -0.20
C LYS A 178 -7.37 8.07 0.27
N VAL A 179 -7.61 8.37 1.54
CA VAL A 179 -8.96 8.52 2.09
C VAL A 179 -9.47 9.91 1.68
N ILE A 180 -10.49 9.95 0.81
CA ILE A 180 -11.01 11.20 0.24
C ILE A 180 -12.28 11.69 0.96
N SER A 181 -12.96 10.80 1.67
CA SER A 181 -14.09 11.11 2.56
C SER A 181 -14.21 10.04 3.65
N PRO A 182 -15.04 10.23 4.69
CA PRO A 182 -15.26 9.20 5.71
C PRO A 182 -15.63 7.82 5.16
N ASN A 183 -16.26 7.78 3.98
CA ASN A 183 -16.76 6.55 3.38
C ASN A 183 -16.10 6.21 2.04
N LEU A 184 -15.05 6.93 1.62
CA LEU A 184 -14.42 6.69 0.31
C LEU A 184 -12.90 6.69 0.40
N ILE A 185 -12.31 5.66 -0.20
CA ILE A 185 -10.87 5.50 -0.37
C ILE A 185 -10.59 5.41 -1.87
N ALA A 186 -9.74 6.28 -2.39
CA ALA A 186 -9.32 6.30 -3.79
C ALA A 186 -7.97 5.61 -3.95
N PHE A 187 -7.88 4.71 -4.93
CA PHE A 187 -6.71 3.93 -5.28
C PHE A 187 -6.27 4.26 -6.69
N GLY A 188 -4.96 4.46 -6.86
CA GLY A 188 -4.36 4.64 -8.16
C GLY A 188 -4.17 3.28 -8.79
N VAL A 189 -4.90 3.01 -9.86
CA VAL A 189 -4.73 1.78 -10.62
C VAL A 189 -4.23 2.13 -12.01
N GLY A 190 -3.42 1.26 -12.60
CA GLY A 190 -3.26 1.27 -14.05
C GLY A 190 -4.19 0.24 -14.68
N ARG A 191 -4.35 0.31 -15.99
CA ARG A 191 -4.90 -0.81 -16.77
C ARG A 191 -4.01 -2.03 -16.53
N THR A 192 -4.56 -3.08 -15.94
CA THR A 192 -3.81 -4.30 -15.62
C THR A 192 -4.65 -5.55 -15.83
N LEU A 193 -4.01 -6.65 -16.22
CA LEU A 193 -4.63 -7.98 -16.27
C LEU A 193 -4.74 -8.62 -14.87
N GLU A 194 -4.13 -8.02 -13.84
CA GLU A 194 -4.15 -8.55 -12.47
C GLU A 194 -5.47 -8.30 -11.73
N ASN A 195 -6.36 -7.48 -12.30
CA ASN A 195 -7.69 -7.18 -11.76
C ASN A 195 -8.82 -7.56 -12.74
N PRO A 196 -8.93 -8.83 -13.18
CA PRO A 196 -9.94 -9.25 -14.17
C PRO A 196 -11.39 -9.02 -13.68
N GLN A 197 -11.61 -9.02 -12.37
CA GLN A 197 -12.89 -8.76 -11.72
C GLN A 197 -13.42 -7.34 -11.94
N LEU A 198 -12.57 -6.37 -12.33
CA LEU A 198 -12.99 -5.01 -12.60
C LEU A 198 -13.78 -4.85 -13.92
N LYS A 199 -13.64 -5.78 -14.88
CA LYS A 199 -14.33 -5.73 -16.18
C LYS A 199 -14.25 -4.32 -16.82
N GLU A 200 -15.39 -3.71 -17.11
CA GLU A 200 -15.53 -2.36 -17.69
C GLU A 200 -14.92 -1.22 -16.86
N ILE A 201 -14.69 -1.44 -15.56
CA ILE A 201 -14.09 -0.44 -14.67
C ILE A 201 -12.57 -0.38 -14.84
N ASN A 202 -11.94 -1.45 -15.35
CA ASN A 202 -10.50 -1.53 -15.56
C ASN A 202 -9.96 -0.46 -16.53
N LYS A 203 -10.85 0.25 -17.24
CA LYS A 203 -10.50 1.40 -18.10
C LYS A 203 -10.18 2.68 -17.33
N TYR A 204 -10.45 2.76 -16.04
CA TYR A 204 -10.21 3.93 -15.20
C TYR A 204 -8.88 3.80 -14.45
N ASN A 205 -8.17 4.92 -14.28
CA ASN A 205 -6.92 4.97 -13.51
C ASN A 205 -7.15 5.24 -12.03
N ILE A 206 -8.37 5.60 -11.63
CA ILE A 206 -8.74 5.78 -10.23
C ILE A 206 -9.92 4.86 -9.95
N ILE A 207 -9.75 3.95 -9.00
CA ILE A 207 -10.86 3.16 -8.44
C ILE A 207 -11.12 3.67 -7.03
N TYR A 208 -12.38 3.85 -6.67
CA TYR A 208 -12.73 4.17 -5.29
C TYR A 208 -13.52 3.03 -4.66
N THR A 209 -13.23 2.77 -3.40
CA THR A 209 -13.94 1.82 -2.55
C THR A 209 -14.69 2.56 -1.46
N ASP A 210 -15.65 1.86 -0.82
CA ASP A 210 -16.13 2.29 0.48
C ASP A 210 -15.12 1.99 1.61
N SER A 211 -15.49 2.31 2.85
CA SER A 211 -14.65 2.03 4.03
C SER A 211 -14.50 0.55 4.38
N ALA A 212 -15.28 -0.34 3.76
CA ALA A 212 -15.18 -1.79 3.87
C ALA A 212 -14.51 -2.41 2.64
N LEU A 213 -13.79 -1.59 1.86
CA LEU A 213 -13.04 -1.96 0.66
C LEU A 213 -13.87 -2.56 -0.49
N ASN A 214 -15.19 -2.34 -0.50
CA ASN A 214 -16.02 -2.70 -1.64
C ASN A 214 -15.83 -1.68 -2.76
N VAL A 215 -15.51 -2.13 -3.97
CA VAL A 215 -15.38 -1.26 -5.15
C VAL A 215 -16.72 -0.59 -5.43
N ARG A 216 -16.71 0.74 -5.49
CA ARG A 216 -17.90 1.57 -5.76
C ARG A 216 -17.91 2.20 -7.14
N GLY A 217 -16.76 2.21 -7.83
CA GLY A 217 -16.67 2.68 -9.21
C GLY A 217 -15.25 3.12 -9.56
N GLY A 218 -15.11 3.75 -10.72
CA GLY A 218 -13.85 4.34 -11.15
C GLY A 218 -14.05 5.64 -11.92
N VAL A 219 -13.00 6.47 -11.93
CA VAL A 219 -12.95 7.77 -12.60
C VAL A 219 -11.60 7.97 -13.29
N HIS A 220 -11.53 8.97 -14.17
CA HIS A 220 -10.36 9.28 -14.98
C HIS A 220 -9.96 8.12 -15.90
N LYS A 221 -10.56 8.05 -17.09
CA LYS A 221 -10.28 6.98 -18.07
C LYS A 221 -8.79 6.98 -18.44
N GLY A 222 -8.13 5.84 -18.27
CA GLY A 222 -6.78 5.62 -18.73
C GLY A 222 -6.72 5.47 -20.24
N GLU A 223 -5.61 5.90 -20.84
CA GLU A 223 -5.30 5.69 -22.24
C GLU A 223 -4.90 4.21 -22.50
N GLU A 224 -5.11 3.71 -23.72
CA GLU A 224 -4.97 2.29 -24.04
C GLU A 224 -3.56 1.71 -23.87
N ASN A 225 -2.53 2.54 -24.01
CA ASN A 225 -1.12 2.12 -24.00
C ASN A 225 -0.36 2.50 -22.73
N TYR A 226 -1.06 2.90 -21.66
CA TYR A 226 -0.41 3.28 -20.41
C TYR A 226 -0.09 2.07 -19.54
N ILE A 227 1.20 1.91 -19.22
CA ILE A 227 1.69 1.01 -18.18
C ILE A 227 2.11 1.89 -16.99
N PRO A 228 1.52 1.71 -15.79
CA PRO A 228 1.94 2.49 -14.64
C PRO A 228 3.41 2.27 -14.33
N HIS A 229 4.20 3.34 -14.47
CA HIS A 229 5.54 3.39 -13.92
C HIS A 229 5.43 3.27 -12.40
N PHE A 230 6.08 2.25 -11.85
CA PHE A 230 6.07 1.86 -10.44
C PHE A 230 6.61 2.90 -9.44
N SER A 231 6.97 4.11 -9.87
CA SER A 231 7.91 4.94 -9.11
C SER A 231 7.38 6.24 -8.52
N LEU A 232 6.20 6.76 -8.90
CA LEU A 232 5.69 8.02 -8.36
C LEU A 232 4.28 7.90 -7.74
N PRO A 233 4.06 8.46 -6.53
CA PRO A 233 2.72 8.53 -5.95
C PRO A 233 1.83 9.38 -6.85
N CYS A 234 0.71 8.81 -7.29
CA CYS A 234 -0.30 9.52 -8.08
C CYS A 234 -1.23 10.38 -7.23
N PHE A 235 -1.30 10.14 -5.92
CA PHE A 235 -2.05 10.99 -5.00
C PHE A 235 -1.16 11.81 -4.07
N SER A 236 -1.54 13.07 -3.87
CA SER A 236 -1.01 13.94 -2.82
C SER A 236 -2.15 14.59 -2.03
N SER A 237 -1.82 15.26 -0.93
CA SER A 237 -2.82 15.93 -0.08
C SER A 237 -2.27 17.23 0.47
N ASN A 238 -3.08 18.28 0.47
CA ASN A 238 -2.76 19.58 1.07
C ASN A 238 -4.04 20.22 1.63
N ASN A 239 -4.00 20.74 2.86
CA ASN A 239 -5.12 21.42 3.52
C ASN A 239 -6.47 20.65 3.45
N GLY A 240 -6.42 19.33 3.66
CA GLY A 240 -7.61 18.46 3.61
C GLY A 240 -8.12 18.14 2.21
N GLN A 241 -7.52 18.69 1.16
CA GLN A 241 -7.82 18.36 -0.23
C GLN A 241 -6.90 17.23 -0.70
N VAL A 242 -7.43 16.36 -1.54
CA VAL A 242 -6.69 15.28 -2.20
C VAL A 242 -6.55 15.60 -3.67
N TYR A 243 -5.33 15.50 -4.17
CA TYR A 243 -4.97 15.78 -5.55
C TYR A 243 -4.54 14.50 -6.23
N TYR A 244 -5.01 14.27 -7.44
CA TYR A 244 -4.53 13.22 -8.32
C TYR A 244 -3.66 13.82 -9.40
N THR A 245 -2.41 13.38 -9.46
CA THR A 245 -1.48 13.68 -10.54
C THR A 245 -1.54 12.54 -11.53
N PRO A 246 -2.13 12.74 -12.72
CA PRO A 246 -2.07 11.73 -13.75
C PRO A 246 -0.60 11.48 -14.12
N PRO A 247 -0.26 10.22 -14.41
CA PRO A 247 1.09 9.86 -14.82
C PRO A 247 1.57 10.67 -16.02
N LEU A 248 2.86 11.01 -16.02
CA LEU A 248 3.48 11.81 -17.07
C LEU A 248 3.38 11.09 -18.42
N ARG A 249 2.97 11.84 -19.44
CA ARG A 249 3.06 11.45 -20.84
C ARG A 249 4.52 11.57 -21.26
N PHE A 250 5.13 10.47 -21.72
CA PHE A 250 6.38 10.49 -22.45
C PHE A 250 6.10 10.25 -23.94
#